data_AF-A0A3C1YKH9-F1
#
_entry.id   AF-A0A3C1YKH9-F1
#
_cell.length_a   1.000
_cell.length_b   1.000
_cell.length_c   1.000
_cell.angle_alpha   90.00
_cell.angle_beta   90.00
_cell.angle_gamma   90.00
#
_symmetry.space_group_name_H-M   'P 1'
#
loop_
_entity.id
_entity.type
_entity.pdbx_description
1 polymer ?
#
loop_
_entity_poly.entity_id
_entity_poly.type
_entity_poly.pdbx_seq_one_letter_code
_entity_poly.pdbx_strand_id
1 'polypeptide(L)'
;MTYKDIIEPIDINAEAFASIIRSLEEKQSRNKIKTSQIRKKIYEDIPELGEIDQKVIDLSIDFYSNKNKYDKPLSELIAPYSAKKKELLANSSFGENALDGYCDCKKCHDKGFIEHFDAEGNVISTEKCTCLLDAMANYRLLANSRGLSIPEASFESFDLNVFSDKTSGADDLRGLVAGMDKSLSPRAYMKEVAADFKYYVQNFDVNNT
;
A
#
# COMPACT_ATOMS: atom_id res chain seq x y z
N MET A 1 19.37 -15.34 -5.17
CA MET A 1 18.42 -14.86 -6.19
C MET A 1 17.19 -14.41 -5.43
N THR A 2 16.95 -13.11 -5.34
CA THR A 2 15.83 -12.58 -4.56
C THR A 2 14.57 -12.52 -5.41
N TYR A 3 13.39 -12.58 -4.80
CA TYR A 3 12.08 -12.55 -5.49
C TYR A 3 11.90 -11.34 -6.43
N LYS A 4 12.66 -10.26 -6.22
CA LYS A 4 12.72 -9.08 -7.09
C LYS A 4 13.38 -9.32 -8.45
N ASP A 5 14.20 -10.36 -8.59
CA ASP A 5 14.98 -10.62 -9.80
C ASP A 5 14.22 -11.46 -10.85
N ILE A 6 13.04 -11.98 -10.49
CA ILE A 6 12.25 -12.95 -11.31
C ILE A 6 11.02 -12.28 -11.95
N ILE A 7 10.57 -11.14 -11.41
CA ILE A 7 9.38 -10.44 -11.93
C ILE A 7 9.82 -9.51 -13.06
N GLU A 8 9.52 -9.88 -14.31
CA GLU A 8 9.50 -8.90 -15.41
C GLU A 8 8.72 -7.66 -14.94
N PRO A 9 9.17 -6.42 -15.24
CA PRO A 9 8.43 -5.24 -14.84
C PRO A 9 6.98 -5.40 -15.30
N ILE A 10 6.03 -5.28 -14.37
CA ILE A 10 4.60 -5.36 -14.71
C ILE A 10 4.31 -4.21 -15.66
N ASP A 11 4.35 -4.53 -16.95
CA ASP A 11 4.09 -3.57 -18.01
C ASP A 11 2.59 -3.55 -18.29
N ILE A 12 2.00 -2.38 -18.15
CA ILE A 12 0.60 -2.10 -18.47
C ILE A 12 0.57 -0.84 -19.33
N ASN A 13 -0.35 -0.80 -20.29
CA ASN A 13 -0.45 0.35 -21.17
C ASN A 13 -0.80 1.64 -20.39
N ALA A 14 -0.48 2.79 -20.98
CA ALA A 14 -0.63 4.08 -20.32
C ALA A 14 -2.07 4.39 -19.88
N GLU A 15 -3.07 3.94 -20.65
CA GLU A 15 -4.49 4.13 -20.32
C GLU A 15 -4.90 3.32 -19.08
N ALA A 16 -4.48 2.05 -19.02
CA ALA A 16 -4.68 1.19 -17.87
C ALA A 16 -4.00 1.76 -16.62
N PHE A 17 -2.76 2.23 -16.77
CA PHE A 17 -2.03 2.85 -15.67
C PHE A 17 -2.76 4.09 -15.15
N ALA A 18 -3.20 5.00 -16.04
CA ALA A 18 -3.96 6.19 -15.67
C ALA A 18 -5.28 5.84 -14.95
N SER A 19 -5.98 4.79 -15.41
CA SER A 19 -7.20 4.30 -14.76
C SER A 19 -6.95 3.77 -13.34
N ILE A 20 -5.86 3.05 -13.13
CA ILE A 20 -5.44 2.57 -11.79
C ILE A 20 -5.11 3.75 -10.88
N ILE A 21 -4.34 4.72 -11.36
CA ILE A 21 -3.99 5.91 -10.58
C ILE A 21 -5.26 6.67 -10.16
N ARG A 22 -6.18 6.90 -11.10
CA ARG A 22 -7.48 7.53 -10.79
C ARG A 22 -8.26 6.75 -9.73
N SER A 23 -8.24 5.41 -9.79
CA SER A 23 -8.91 4.57 -8.78
C SER A 23 -8.29 4.72 -7.38
N LEU A 24 -6.97 4.90 -7.30
CA LEU A 24 -6.26 5.21 -6.05
C LEU A 24 -6.61 6.61 -5.54
N GLU A 25 -6.68 7.61 -6.42
CA GLU A 25 -7.11 8.98 -6.06
C GLU A 25 -8.55 9.01 -5.53
N GLU A 26 -9.46 8.30 -6.18
CA GLU A 26 -10.84 8.16 -5.73
C GLU A 26 -10.91 7.48 -4.35
N LYS A 27 -10.10 6.45 -4.12
CA LYS A 27 -9.96 5.80 -2.81
C LYS A 27 -9.46 6.79 -1.75
N GLN A 28 -8.38 7.52 -2.06
CA GLN A 28 -7.83 8.52 -1.15
C GLN A 28 -8.86 9.60 -0.80
N SER A 29 -9.64 10.06 -1.79
CA SER A 29 -10.74 11.02 -1.58
C SER A 29 -11.82 10.47 -0.63
N ARG A 30 -12.28 9.23 -0.85
CA ARG A 30 -13.23 8.56 0.05
C ARG A 30 -12.67 8.43 1.47
N ASN A 31 -11.41 8.08 1.62
CA ASN A 31 -10.75 7.92 2.91
C ASN A 31 -10.57 9.25 3.66
N LYS A 32 -10.32 10.36 2.93
CA LYS A 32 -10.35 11.72 3.48
C LYS A 32 -11.72 12.10 4.01
N ILE A 33 -12.80 11.78 3.27
CA ILE A 33 -14.18 12.03 3.71
C ILE A 33 -14.49 11.24 4.99
N LYS A 34 -14.16 9.94 5.02
CA LYS A 34 -14.33 9.09 6.22
C LYS A 34 -13.56 9.64 7.41
N THR A 35 -12.30 10.04 7.21
CA THR A 35 -11.46 10.64 8.25
C THR A 35 -12.09 11.91 8.81
N SER A 36 -12.62 12.78 7.95
CA SER A 36 -13.32 14.00 8.36
C SER A 36 -14.58 13.68 9.19
N GLN A 37 -15.37 12.69 8.77
CA GLN A 37 -16.56 12.26 9.50
C GLN A 37 -16.22 11.67 10.88
N ILE A 38 -15.22 10.79 10.96
CA ILE A 38 -14.73 10.20 12.20
C ILE A 38 -14.22 11.31 13.13
N ARG A 39 -13.41 12.22 12.60
CA ARG A 39 -12.87 13.35 13.36
C ARG A 39 -13.98 14.23 13.89
N LYS A 40 -14.99 14.57 13.07
CA LYS A 40 -16.15 15.34 13.53
C LYS A 40 -16.83 14.65 14.71
N LYS A 41 -17.10 13.35 14.60
CA LYS A 41 -17.72 12.56 15.67
C LYS A 41 -16.88 12.56 16.96
N ILE A 42 -15.57 12.38 16.85
CA ILE A 42 -14.66 12.40 18.01
C ILE A 42 -14.73 13.75 18.75
N TYR A 43 -14.78 14.87 18.02
CA TYR A 43 -14.86 16.19 18.63
C TYR A 43 -16.25 16.53 19.18
N GLU A 44 -17.31 15.91 18.65
CA GLU A 44 -18.66 15.98 19.23
C GLU A 44 -18.76 15.18 20.54
N ASP A 45 -18.17 13.98 20.58
CA ASP A 45 -18.18 13.10 21.74
C ASP A 45 -17.18 13.53 22.84
N ILE A 46 -16.07 14.18 22.46
CA ILE A 46 -15.03 14.69 23.36
C ILE A 46 -14.76 16.18 23.08
N PRO A 47 -15.68 17.09 23.48
CA PRO A 47 -15.55 18.53 23.22
C PRO A 47 -14.26 19.15 23.78
N GLU A 48 -13.71 18.58 24.85
CA GLU A 48 -12.45 18.98 25.48
C GLU A 48 -11.26 18.97 24.49
N LEU A 49 -11.29 18.11 23.46
CA LEU A 49 -10.27 18.12 22.39
C LEU A 49 -10.28 19.42 21.59
N GLY A 50 -11.47 19.99 21.36
CA GLY A 50 -11.63 21.28 20.69
C GLY A 50 -11.12 22.44 21.55
N GLU A 51 -11.38 22.41 22.86
CA GLU A 51 -10.85 23.41 23.79
C GLU A 51 -9.33 23.38 23.87
N ILE A 52 -8.74 22.18 23.87
CA ILE A 52 -7.29 22.00 23.84
C ILE A 52 -6.71 22.59 22.54
N ASP A 53 -7.34 22.34 21.39
CA ASP A 53 -6.88 22.90 20.11
C ASP A 53 -6.92 24.43 20.13
N GLN A 54 -7.99 25.03 20.67
CA GLN A 54 -8.08 26.48 20.79
C GLN A 54 -6.97 27.03 21.71
N LYS A 55 -6.71 26.39 22.85
CA LYS A 55 -5.62 26.80 23.77
C LYS A 55 -4.25 26.72 23.09
N VAL A 56 -4.01 25.71 22.27
CA VAL A 56 -2.76 25.57 21.49
C VAL A 56 -2.63 26.68 20.45
N ILE A 57 -3.72 27.02 19.75
CA ILE A 57 -3.75 28.13 18.79
C ILE A 57 -3.44 29.46 19.50
N ASP A 58 -4.15 29.75 20.58
CA ASP A 58 -3.98 31.00 21.34
C ASP A 58 -2.56 31.12 21.88
N LEU A 59 -2.02 30.03 22.44
CA LEU A 59 -0.63 29.96 22.93
C LEU A 59 0.38 30.18 21.80
N SER A 60 0.13 29.63 20.61
CA SER A 60 1.02 29.80 19.46
C SER A 60 1.03 31.24 18.99
N ILE A 61 -0.14 31.88 18.89
CA ILE A 61 -0.27 33.30 18.51
C ILE A 61 0.46 34.19 19.53
N ASP A 62 0.27 33.93 20.81
CA ASP A 62 0.90 34.67 21.91
C ASP A 62 2.43 34.48 21.90
N PHE A 63 2.90 33.25 21.68
CA PHE A 63 4.34 32.93 21.56
C PHE A 63 5.02 33.74 20.45
N TYR A 64 4.43 33.80 19.26
CA TYR A 64 5.01 34.53 18.13
C TYR A 64 4.87 36.06 18.27
N SER A 65 3.82 36.51 18.93
CA SER A 65 3.55 37.94 19.15
C SER A 65 4.42 38.52 20.28
N ASN A 66 4.78 37.71 21.29
CA ASN A 66 5.53 38.12 22.48
C ASN A 66 6.85 37.35 22.61
N LYS A 67 7.82 37.64 21.72
CA LYS A 67 9.11 36.92 21.57
C LYS A 67 9.96 36.80 22.84
N ASN A 68 9.75 37.64 23.86
CA ASN A 68 10.52 37.64 25.11
C ASN A 68 9.71 37.14 26.32
N LYS A 69 8.47 36.65 26.12
CA LYS A 69 7.60 36.20 27.21
C LYS A 69 7.90 34.77 27.67
N TYR A 70 8.52 33.96 26.81
CA TYR A 70 8.70 32.54 27.03
C TYR A 70 10.18 32.16 26.93
N ASP A 71 10.68 31.48 27.96
CA ASP A 71 12.07 30.99 28.02
C ASP A 71 12.25 29.60 27.38
N LYS A 72 11.15 28.99 26.92
CA LYS A 72 11.10 27.64 26.36
C LYS A 72 10.59 27.66 24.93
N PRO A 73 11.02 26.73 24.08
CA PRO A 73 10.48 26.61 22.72
C PRO A 73 8.99 26.24 22.75
N LEU A 74 8.25 26.66 21.72
CA LEU A 74 6.82 26.36 21.58
C LEU A 74 6.51 24.86 21.68
N SER A 75 7.39 24.00 21.17
CA SER A 75 7.27 22.54 21.23
C SER A 75 7.14 22.00 22.67
N GLU A 76 7.89 22.56 23.61
CA GLU A 76 7.80 22.19 25.03
C GLU A 76 6.52 22.73 25.68
N LEU A 77 6.09 23.93 25.29
CA LEU A 77 4.88 24.56 25.82
C LEU A 77 3.61 23.83 25.37
N ILE A 78 3.60 23.26 24.15
CA ILE A 78 2.46 22.51 23.62
C ILE A 78 2.45 21.03 24.02
N ALA A 79 3.59 20.47 24.47
CA ALA A 79 3.71 19.05 24.81
C ALA A 79 2.68 18.54 25.85
N PRO A 80 2.34 19.27 26.92
CA PRO A 80 1.31 18.85 27.87
C PRO A 80 -0.09 18.73 27.23
N TYR A 81 -0.40 19.60 26.27
CA TYR A 81 -1.67 19.56 25.55
C TYR A 81 -1.72 18.32 24.65
N SER A 82 -0.64 18.02 23.93
CA SER A 82 -0.52 16.80 23.13
C SER A 82 -0.67 15.53 23.97
N ALA A 83 -0.05 15.49 25.15
CA ALA A 83 -0.19 14.38 26.10
C ALA A 83 -1.64 14.24 26.58
N LYS A 84 -2.30 15.37 26.91
CA LYS A 84 -3.69 15.35 27.34
C LYS A 84 -4.64 14.87 26.26
N LYS A 85 -4.44 15.25 24.99
CA LYS A 85 -5.24 14.73 23.88
C LYS A 85 -5.13 13.21 23.75
N LYS A 86 -3.91 12.66 23.86
CA LYS A 86 -3.70 11.21 23.84
C LYS A 86 -4.41 10.51 24.99
N GLU A 87 -4.33 11.06 26.20
CA GLU A 87 -5.01 10.52 27.39
C GLU A 87 -6.54 10.50 27.19
N LEU A 88 -7.13 11.59 26.71
CA LEU A 88 -8.57 11.68 26.44
C LEU A 88 -9.02 10.65 25.39
N LEU A 89 -8.25 10.50 24.32
CA LEU A 89 -8.51 9.52 23.28
C LEU A 89 -8.36 8.08 23.77
N ALA A 90 -7.34 7.78 24.59
CA ALA A 90 -7.10 6.47 25.18
C ALA A 90 -8.20 6.04 26.15
N ASN A 91 -8.77 6.99 26.91
CA ASN A 91 -9.88 6.75 27.83
C ASN A 91 -11.25 6.67 27.12
N SER A 92 -11.30 6.94 25.83
CA SER A 92 -12.51 6.86 25.01
C SER A 92 -12.60 5.53 24.26
N SER A 93 -13.78 5.22 23.71
CA SER A 93 -13.97 4.06 22.84
C SER A 93 -13.26 4.18 21.47
N PHE A 94 -12.67 5.33 21.14
CA PHE A 94 -12.01 5.55 19.86
C PHE A 94 -10.54 5.10 19.85
N GLY A 95 -9.88 5.06 21.01
CA GLY A 95 -8.47 4.72 21.15
C GLY A 95 -7.50 5.88 20.89
N GLU A 96 -6.26 5.76 21.37
CA GLU A 96 -5.26 6.84 21.37
C GLU A 96 -4.89 7.39 19.98
N ASN A 97 -4.98 6.56 18.94
CA ASN A 97 -4.56 6.89 17.56
C ASN A 97 -5.76 7.20 16.66
N ALA A 98 -6.94 7.50 17.22
CA ALA A 98 -8.16 7.70 16.45
C ALA A 98 -8.13 8.93 15.52
N LEU A 99 -7.19 9.85 15.74
CA LEU A 99 -7.00 11.04 14.90
C LEU A 99 -5.95 10.82 13.78
N ASP A 100 -5.26 9.69 13.78
CA ASP A 100 -4.34 9.29 12.72
C ASP A 100 -5.20 8.86 11.53
N GLY A 101 -5.32 9.72 10.51
CA GLY A 101 -6.30 9.56 9.44
C GLY A 101 -6.35 8.15 8.83
N TYR A 102 -7.55 7.74 8.44
CA TYR A 102 -7.77 6.42 7.85
C TYR A 102 -7.15 6.33 6.46
N CYS A 103 -6.36 5.28 6.22
CA CYS A 103 -5.85 4.91 4.90
C CYS A 103 -5.83 3.38 4.78
N ASP A 104 -6.01 2.87 3.56
CA ASP A 104 -6.00 1.44 3.31
C ASP A 104 -4.56 0.92 3.24
N CYS A 105 -3.67 1.69 2.60
CA CYS A 105 -2.24 1.40 2.53
C CYS A 105 -1.45 2.30 3.49
N LYS A 106 -0.95 1.72 4.59
CA LYS A 106 -0.11 2.43 5.57
C LYS A 106 1.26 2.87 5.03
N LYS A 107 1.78 2.21 3.98
CA LYS A 107 3.12 2.50 3.43
C LYS A 107 3.15 3.80 2.62
N CYS A 108 2.14 4.02 1.79
CA CYS A 108 2.07 5.19 0.90
C CYS A 108 0.90 6.13 1.20
N HIS A 109 0.07 5.82 2.21
CA HIS A 109 -1.18 6.54 2.50
C HIS A 109 -2.08 6.69 1.27
N ASP A 110 -2.31 5.56 0.59
CA ASP A 110 -3.11 5.43 -0.64
C ASP A 110 -2.60 6.23 -1.85
N LYS A 111 -1.37 6.76 -1.82
CA LYS A 111 -0.76 7.48 -2.97
C LYS A 111 -0.29 6.57 -4.09
N GLY A 112 0.00 5.30 -3.80
CA GLY A 112 0.59 4.35 -4.76
C GLY A 112 2.10 4.47 -4.95
N PHE A 113 2.75 5.49 -4.36
CA PHE A 113 4.19 5.72 -4.46
C PHE A 113 4.81 6.00 -3.09
N ILE A 114 6.08 5.63 -2.92
CA ILE A 114 6.90 5.95 -1.75
C ILE A 114 8.00 6.89 -2.20
N GLU A 115 8.11 8.03 -1.54
CA GLU A 115 9.13 9.06 -1.79
C GLU A 115 10.25 8.90 -0.75
N HIS A 116 11.50 8.92 -1.21
CA HIS A 116 12.69 8.89 -0.35
C HIS A 116 13.33 10.27 -0.34
N PHE A 117 13.67 10.78 0.84
CA PHE A 117 14.11 12.16 1.03
C PHE A 117 15.59 12.24 1.48
N ASP A 118 16.30 13.29 1.06
CA ASP A 118 17.62 13.65 1.61
C ASP A 118 17.51 14.35 2.97
N ALA A 119 18.66 14.70 3.56
CA ALA A 119 18.71 15.38 4.85
C ALA A 119 18.11 16.80 4.78
N GLU A 120 18.08 17.39 3.59
CA GLU A 120 17.54 18.70 3.28
C GLU A 120 16.03 18.67 2.95
N GLY A 121 15.42 17.47 2.87
CA GLY A 121 13.99 17.27 2.62
C GLY A 121 13.60 17.21 1.13
N ASN A 122 14.54 17.06 0.21
CA ASN A 122 14.27 16.90 -1.22
C ASN A 122 14.07 15.42 -1.57
N VAL A 123 13.18 15.16 -2.54
CA VAL A 123 12.94 13.80 -3.04
C VAL A 123 14.16 13.32 -3.85
N ILE A 124 14.84 12.30 -3.36
CA ILE A 124 15.96 11.62 -4.04
C ILE A 124 15.41 10.60 -5.04
N SER A 125 14.39 9.84 -4.64
CA SER A 125 13.83 8.79 -5.48
C SER A 125 12.36 8.53 -5.15
N THR A 126 11.68 7.94 -6.12
CA THR A 126 10.28 7.54 -6.00
C THR A 126 10.15 6.09 -6.44
N GLU A 127 9.58 5.24 -5.59
CA GLU A 127 9.30 3.85 -5.92
C GLU A 127 7.79 3.57 -5.93
N LYS A 128 7.37 2.61 -6.75
CA LYS A 128 5.99 2.13 -6.74
C LYS A 128 5.73 1.39 -5.42
N CYS A 129 4.68 1.77 -4.71
CA CYS A 129 4.27 1.06 -3.52
C CYS A 129 3.72 -0.33 -3.89
N THR A 130 3.82 -1.29 -2.98
CA THR A 130 3.26 -2.64 -3.17
C THR A 130 1.77 -2.59 -3.52
N CYS A 131 0.98 -1.68 -2.94
CA CYS A 131 -0.43 -1.57 -3.29
C CYS A 131 -0.68 -1.14 -4.74
N LEU A 132 0.22 -0.36 -5.35
CA LEU A 132 0.15 -0.02 -6.77
C LEU A 132 0.56 -1.22 -7.62
N LEU A 133 1.63 -1.92 -7.23
CA LEU A 133 2.05 -3.15 -7.91
C LEU A 133 0.94 -4.21 -7.89
N ASP A 134 0.26 -4.38 -6.76
CA ASP A 134 -0.89 -5.29 -6.61
C ASP A 134 -2.05 -4.85 -7.51
N ALA A 135 -2.35 -3.55 -7.59
CA ALA A 135 -3.38 -3.04 -8.48
C ALA A 135 -3.03 -3.29 -9.96
N MET A 136 -1.77 -3.13 -10.35
CA MET A 136 -1.29 -3.42 -11.70
C MET A 136 -1.34 -4.91 -12.02
N ALA A 137 -0.93 -5.76 -11.07
CA ALA A 137 -1.01 -7.22 -11.19
C ALA A 137 -2.46 -7.69 -11.35
N ASN A 138 -3.36 -7.18 -10.50
CA ASN A 138 -4.79 -7.47 -10.58
C ASN A 138 -5.40 -6.99 -11.90
N TYR A 139 -5.02 -5.82 -12.40
CA TYR A 139 -5.47 -5.35 -13.70
C TYR A 139 -5.06 -6.33 -14.82
N ARG A 140 -3.79 -6.76 -14.84
CA ARG A 140 -3.28 -7.70 -15.85
C ARG A 140 -3.97 -9.06 -15.75
N LEU A 141 -4.18 -9.56 -14.54
CA LEU A 141 -4.94 -10.79 -14.29
C LEU A 141 -6.36 -10.66 -14.86
N LEU A 142 -7.08 -9.61 -14.48
CA LEU A 142 -8.45 -9.38 -14.94
C LEU A 142 -8.51 -9.17 -16.45
N ALA A 143 -7.55 -8.46 -17.04
CA ALA A 143 -7.49 -8.27 -18.49
C ALA A 143 -7.29 -9.60 -19.23
N ASN A 144 -6.46 -10.49 -18.69
CA ASN A 144 -6.21 -11.82 -19.26
C ASN A 144 -7.33 -12.82 -18.99
N SER A 145 -8.08 -12.65 -17.90
CA SER A 145 -9.23 -13.49 -17.57
C SER A 145 -10.54 -12.98 -18.15
N ARG A 146 -10.55 -11.85 -18.87
CA ARG A 146 -11.75 -11.32 -19.55
C ARG A 146 -12.25 -12.35 -20.56
N GLY A 147 -13.43 -12.91 -20.29
CA GLY A 147 -14.09 -13.90 -21.14
C GLY A 147 -13.91 -15.35 -20.68
N LEU A 148 -13.12 -15.60 -19.63
CA LEU A 148 -13.08 -16.88 -18.93
C LEU A 148 -14.07 -16.87 -17.77
N SER A 149 -14.83 -17.94 -17.59
CA SER A 149 -15.61 -18.15 -16.37
C SER A 149 -14.68 -18.40 -15.17
N ILE A 150 -15.15 -18.13 -13.94
CA ILE A 150 -14.36 -18.39 -12.72
C ILE A 150 -13.84 -19.84 -12.65
N PRO A 151 -14.62 -20.88 -13.00
CA PRO A 151 -14.10 -22.24 -13.07
C PRO A 151 -12.93 -22.38 -14.05
N GLU A 152 -13.00 -21.75 -15.22
CA GLU A 152 -11.99 -21.85 -16.28
C GLU A 152 -10.68 -21.11 -15.95
N ALA A 153 -10.74 -20.05 -15.15
CA ALA A 153 -9.58 -19.28 -14.69
C ALA A 153 -9.10 -19.66 -13.27
N SER A 154 -9.59 -20.78 -12.72
CA SER A 154 -9.23 -21.24 -11.38
C SER A 154 -7.97 -22.11 -11.38
N PHE A 155 -7.38 -22.33 -10.20
CA PHE A 155 -6.35 -23.35 -10.05
C PHE A 155 -6.89 -24.78 -10.28
N GLU A 156 -8.20 -24.99 -10.15
CA GLU A 156 -8.83 -26.30 -10.35
C GLU A 156 -8.89 -26.70 -11.84
N SER A 157 -8.96 -25.71 -12.73
CA SER A 157 -8.90 -25.93 -14.19
C SER A 157 -7.48 -25.92 -14.75
N PHE A 158 -6.46 -25.71 -13.92
CA PHE A 158 -5.07 -25.72 -14.38
C PHE A 158 -4.66 -27.11 -14.88
N ASP A 159 -4.43 -27.22 -16.19
CA ASP A 159 -4.00 -28.47 -16.82
C ASP A 159 -2.55 -28.37 -17.32
N LEU A 160 -1.66 -29.12 -16.68
CA LEU A 160 -0.25 -29.24 -17.08
C LEU A 160 -0.08 -29.82 -18.49
N ASN A 161 -1.08 -30.51 -19.02
CA ASN A 161 -1.00 -31.13 -20.35
C ASN A 161 -1.06 -30.14 -21.50
N VAL A 162 -1.52 -28.90 -21.25
CA VAL A 162 -1.46 -27.80 -22.23
C VAL A 162 0.00 -27.46 -22.58
N PHE A 163 0.93 -27.71 -21.67
CA PHE A 163 2.34 -27.45 -21.89
C PHE A 163 3.05 -28.64 -22.54
N SER A 164 3.86 -28.35 -23.57
CA SER A 164 4.65 -29.36 -24.26
C SER A 164 5.73 -29.95 -23.35
N ASP A 165 5.99 -31.24 -23.50
CA ASP A 165 7.12 -31.92 -22.84
C ASP A 165 8.39 -31.92 -23.70
N LYS A 166 8.33 -31.29 -24.88
CA LYS A 166 9.47 -31.18 -25.78
C LYS A 166 10.38 -30.05 -25.35
N THR A 167 11.68 -30.31 -25.43
CA THR A 167 12.77 -29.36 -25.22
C THR A 167 13.37 -28.92 -26.56
N SER A 168 12.57 -28.79 -27.61
CA SER A 168 12.96 -28.25 -28.93
C SER A 168 11.75 -28.15 -29.87
N GLY A 169 11.80 -27.24 -30.85
CA GLY A 169 10.78 -27.07 -31.90
C GLY A 169 10.07 -25.71 -31.85
N ALA A 170 8.99 -25.55 -32.61
CA ALA A 170 8.20 -24.31 -32.65
C ALA A 170 7.52 -23.99 -31.30
N ASP A 171 7.35 -24.99 -30.44
CA ASP A 171 6.78 -24.89 -29.09
C ASP A 171 7.84 -24.59 -28.02
N ASP A 172 9.07 -24.31 -28.43
CA ASP A 172 10.19 -24.03 -27.55
C ASP A 172 10.10 -22.60 -27.00
N LEU A 173 9.49 -22.46 -25.82
CA LEU A 173 9.37 -21.19 -25.11
C LEU A 173 10.64 -20.79 -24.35
N ARG A 174 11.73 -21.58 -24.45
CA ARG A 174 12.96 -21.32 -23.70
C ARG A 174 13.64 -20.06 -24.24
N GLY A 175 13.74 -19.05 -23.39
CA GLY A 175 14.24 -17.71 -23.75
C GLY A 175 13.15 -16.66 -23.94
N LEU A 176 11.87 -17.06 -23.98
CA LEU A 176 10.73 -16.14 -23.87
C LEU A 176 10.25 -15.97 -22.42
N VAL A 177 10.61 -16.91 -21.55
CA VAL A 177 10.28 -16.86 -20.12
C VAL A 177 11.54 -16.52 -19.33
N ALA A 178 11.55 -15.33 -18.72
CA ALA A 178 12.61 -14.90 -17.84
C ALA A 178 12.74 -15.86 -16.63
N GLY A 179 13.96 -16.34 -16.35
CA GLY A 179 14.25 -17.20 -15.21
C GLY A 179 14.01 -18.71 -15.41
N MET A 180 13.50 -19.15 -16.56
CA MET A 180 13.37 -20.58 -16.87
C MET A 180 14.74 -21.21 -17.18
N ASP A 181 15.08 -22.31 -16.52
CA ASP A 181 16.22 -23.14 -16.91
C ASP A 181 15.95 -23.71 -18.32
N LYS A 182 16.83 -23.39 -19.27
CA LYS A 182 16.77 -23.83 -20.66
C LYS A 182 16.96 -25.34 -20.82
N SER A 183 17.33 -26.05 -19.75
CA SER A 183 17.38 -27.52 -19.74
C SER A 183 15.99 -28.15 -19.59
N LEU A 184 15.00 -27.42 -19.04
CA LEU A 184 13.67 -27.95 -18.73
C LEU A 184 12.70 -27.85 -19.92
N SER A 185 11.75 -28.79 -20.00
CA SER A 185 10.58 -28.64 -20.89
C SER A 185 9.60 -27.61 -20.31
N PRO A 186 8.77 -26.96 -21.14
CA PRO A 186 7.71 -26.06 -20.64
C PRO A 186 6.83 -26.73 -19.57
N ARG A 187 6.50 -28.01 -19.75
CA ARG A 187 5.75 -28.80 -18.77
C ARG A 187 6.52 -29.03 -17.47
N ALA A 188 7.81 -29.33 -17.54
CA ALA A 188 8.63 -29.54 -16.35
C ALA A 188 8.75 -28.24 -15.53
N TYR A 189 9.00 -27.11 -16.20
CA TYR A 189 9.05 -25.81 -15.55
C TYR A 189 7.71 -25.40 -14.91
N MET A 190 6.58 -25.65 -15.59
CA MET A 190 5.25 -25.39 -15.00
C MET A 190 4.91 -26.25 -13.80
N LYS A 191 5.50 -27.45 -13.68
CA LYS A 191 5.39 -28.24 -12.45
C LYS A 191 6.11 -27.57 -11.28
N GLU A 192 7.30 -27.00 -11.52
CA GLU A 192 8.05 -26.27 -10.48
C GLU A 192 7.29 -25.04 -10.04
N VAL A 193 6.83 -24.22 -10.99
CA VAL A 193 6.04 -23.02 -10.70
C VAL A 193 4.77 -23.36 -9.92
N ALA A 194 4.04 -24.40 -10.32
CA ALA A 194 2.84 -24.84 -9.59
C ALA A 194 3.17 -25.31 -8.16
N ALA A 195 4.32 -25.96 -7.95
CA ALA A 195 4.77 -26.37 -6.62
C ALA A 195 5.13 -25.15 -5.74
N ASP A 196 5.82 -24.16 -6.30
CA ASP A 196 6.18 -22.92 -5.60
C ASP A 196 4.93 -22.13 -5.19
N PHE A 197 3.95 -21.99 -6.08
CA PHE A 197 2.67 -21.37 -5.74
C PHE A 197 1.96 -22.12 -4.61
N LYS A 198 1.93 -23.46 -4.67
CA LYS A 198 1.30 -24.27 -3.61
C LYS A 198 2.00 -24.07 -2.27
N TYR A 199 3.33 -24.02 -2.26
CA TYR A 199 4.11 -23.74 -1.06
C TYR A 199 3.82 -22.33 -0.52
N TYR A 200 3.76 -21.31 -1.39
CA TYR A 200 3.45 -19.94 -1.00
C TYR A 200 2.07 -19.83 -0.36
N VAL A 201 1.03 -20.41 -0.98
CA VAL A 201 -0.35 -20.41 -0.45
C VAL A 201 -0.41 -21.10 0.92
N GLN A 202 0.29 -22.22 1.10
CA GLN A 202 0.34 -22.93 2.38
C GLN A 202 1.02 -22.14 3.50
N ASN A 203 1.88 -21.17 3.15
CA ASN A 203 2.66 -20.37 4.09
C ASN A 203 2.34 -18.86 3.98
N PHE A 204 1.16 -18.52 3.46
CA PHE A 204 0.83 -17.14 3.07
C PHE A 204 0.94 -16.16 4.23
N ASP A 205 0.45 -16.54 5.42
CA ASP A 205 0.45 -15.69 6.61
C ASP A 205 1.87 -15.40 7.11
N VAL A 206 2.78 -16.38 7.02
CA VAL A 206 4.17 -16.25 7.47
C VAL A 206 4.99 -15.36 6.53
N ASN A 207 4.65 -15.36 5.24
CA ASN A 207 5.41 -14.62 4.21
C ASN A 207 4.98 -13.15 4.06
N ASN A 208 3.86 -12.73 4.65
CA ASN A 208 3.27 -11.40 4.42
C ASN A 208 3.00 -10.56 5.70
N THR A 209 3.43 -11.03 6.87
CA THR A 209 3.53 -10.23 8.11
C THR A 209 4.85 -9.47 8.19
#